data_AF-A0A1V4XUG2-F1
#
_entry.id   AF-A0A1V4XUG2-F1
#
_cell.length_a   1.000
_cell.length_b   1.000
_cell.length_c   1.000
_cell.angle_alpha   90.00
_cell.angle_beta   90.00
_cell.angle_gamma   90.00
#
_symmetry.space_group_name_H-M   'P 1'
#
loop_
_entity.id
_entity.type
_entity.pdbx_description
1 polymer ?
#
loop_
_entity_poly.entity_id
_entity_poly.type
_entity_poly.pdbx_seq_one_letter_code
_entity_poly.pdbx_strand_id
1 'polypeptide(L)'
;MYPSDGPVVNPSGIAIMKTTKNPAAAKAVYDFFLSKAGQQAILDGWMHSVRPDMPPPGNAAMKITEINKFALPMDWDAISREPEKVKERFDRTVLR
;
A
#
# COMPACT_ATOMS: atom_id res chain seq x y z
N MET A 1 6.82 -7.16 -16.15
CA MET A 1 5.64 -7.92 -16.64
C MET A 1 4.70 -8.14 -15.47
N TYR A 2 3.39 -8.04 -15.66
CA TYR A 2 2.38 -8.32 -14.61
C TYR A 2 1.73 -9.69 -14.86
N PRO A 3 1.24 -10.39 -13.83
CA PRO A 3 0.45 -11.61 -14.00
C PRO A 3 -0.80 -11.36 -14.86
N SER A 4 -1.19 -12.34 -15.67
CA SER A 4 -2.34 -12.23 -16.58
C SER A 4 -3.69 -12.20 -15.85
N ASP A 5 -3.74 -12.80 -14.67
CA ASP A 5 -4.87 -12.80 -13.74
C ASP A 5 -4.86 -11.61 -12.76
N GLY A 6 -3.85 -10.75 -12.88
CA GLY A 6 -3.73 -9.52 -12.11
C GLY A 6 -2.82 -9.63 -10.89
N PRO A 7 -2.14 -8.53 -10.52
CA PRO A 7 -1.37 -8.48 -9.28
C PRO A 7 -2.28 -8.25 -8.06
N VAL A 8 -1.76 -8.58 -6.88
CA VAL A 8 -2.28 -8.05 -5.62
C VAL A 8 -1.76 -6.64 -5.42
N VAL A 9 -2.64 -5.66 -5.23
CA VAL A 9 -2.27 -4.27 -4.90
C VAL A 9 -2.49 -4.03 -3.42
N ASN A 10 -1.41 -4.04 -2.64
CA ASN A 10 -1.46 -3.84 -1.19
C ASN A 10 -1.36 -2.34 -0.80
N PRO A 11 -2.38 -1.73 -0.17
CA PRO A 11 -2.30 -0.37 0.33
C PRO A 11 -1.34 -0.24 1.53
N SER A 12 -0.31 0.60 1.40
CA SER A 12 0.61 0.92 2.50
C SER A 12 0.11 2.11 3.31
N GLY A 13 -0.72 1.84 4.32
CA GLY A 13 -1.24 2.88 5.22
C GLY A 13 -0.17 3.45 6.15
N ILE A 14 -0.26 4.76 6.43
CA ILE A 14 0.52 5.43 7.48
C ILE A 14 -0.43 5.97 8.55
N ALA A 15 -0.01 5.95 9.82
CA ALA A 15 -0.82 6.42 10.94
C ALA A 15 0.04 7.06 12.02
N ILE A 16 -0.55 7.97 12.79
CA ILE A 16 0.07 8.56 13.98
C ILE A 16 -0.36 7.76 15.20
N MET A 17 0.62 7.28 15.97
CA MET A 17 0.36 6.57 17.22
C MET A 17 -0.31 7.50 18.24
N LYS A 18 -1.41 7.05 18.85
CA LYS A 18 -2.10 7.77 19.95
C LYS A 18 -1.17 8.11 21.12
N THR A 19 -0.12 7.30 21.32
CA THR A 19 0.85 7.43 22.42
C THR A 19 2.06 8.30 22.07
N THR A 20 2.09 8.93 20.88
CA THR A 20 3.23 9.76 20.45
C THR A 20 3.57 10.84 21.49
N LYS A 21 4.86 11.01 21.78
CA LYS A 21 5.37 12.07 22.66
C LYS A 21 5.57 13.39 21.93
N ASN A 22 5.48 13.38 20.59
CA ASN A 22 5.61 14.58 19.77
C ASN A 22 4.55 14.60 18.65
N PRO A 23 3.31 15.03 18.94
CA PRO A 23 2.23 15.08 17.96
C PRO A 23 2.53 16.00 16.77
N ALA A 24 3.19 17.13 17.02
CA ALA A 24 3.52 18.11 15.98
C ALA A 24 4.50 17.52 14.95
N ALA A 25 5.59 16.89 15.42
CA ALA A 25 6.55 16.24 14.52
C ALA A 25 5.93 15.04 13.78
N ALA A 26 5.11 14.23 14.48
CA ALA A 26 4.42 13.11 13.84
C ALA A 26 3.48 13.59 12.72
N LYS A 27 2.76 14.69 12.95
CA LYS A 27 1.93 15.32 11.93
C LYS A 27 2.76 15.88 10.77
N ALA A 28 3.90 16.53 11.04
CA ALA A 28 4.77 17.04 9.98
C ALA A 28 5.29 15.92 9.06
N VAL A 29 5.67 14.77 9.63
CA VAL A 29 6.09 13.60 8.85
C VAL A 29 4.92 13.00 8.07
N TYR A 30 3.74 12.86 8.69
CA TYR A 30 2.53 12.40 8.03
C TYR A 30 2.17 13.28 6.81
N ASP A 31 2.17 14.60 7.00
CA ASP A 31 1.89 15.57 5.94
C ASP A 31 2.95 15.53 4.84
N PHE A 32 4.24 15.35 5.20
CA PHE A 32 5.31 15.16 4.24
C PHE A 32 5.05 13.96 3.33
N PHE A 33 4.71 12.79 3.89
CA PHE A 33 4.43 11.59 3.09
C PHE A 33 3.28 11.81 2.10
N LEU A 34 2.28 12.65 2.41
CA LEU A 34 1.17 12.96 1.50
C LEU A 34 1.47 14.10 0.51
N SER A 35 2.54 14.87 0.75
CA SER A 35 2.99 15.94 -0.12
C SER A 35 3.56 15.43 -1.45
N LYS A 36 3.70 16.30 -2.45
CA LYS A 36 4.38 15.94 -3.70
C LYS A 36 5.83 15.49 -3.49
N ALA A 37 6.56 16.15 -2.58
CA ALA A 37 7.94 15.81 -2.29
C ALA A 37 8.08 14.43 -1.64
N GLY A 38 7.22 14.11 -0.67
CA GLY A 38 7.20 12.77 -0.06
C GLY A 38 6.79 11.69 -1.05
N GLN A 39 5.81 11.97 -1.92
CA GLN A 39 5.40 11.04 -2.96
C GLN A 39 6.47 10.85 -4.03
N GLN A 40 7.29 11.87 -4.33
CA GLN A 40 8.47 11.69 -5.18
C GLN A 40 9.49 10.75 -4.52
N ALA A 41 9.75 10.91 -3.22
CA ALA A 41 10.63 9.99 -2.49
C ALA A 41 10.10 8.54 -2.48
N ILE A 42 8.77 8.34 -2.45
CA ILE A 42 8.13 7.02 -2.61
C ILE A 42 8.42 6.43 -4.00
N LEU A 43 8.32 7.23 -5.07
CA LEU A 43 8.64 6.80 -6.44
C LEU A 43 10.12 6.44 -6.60
N ASP A 44 11.01 7.23 -5.99
CA ASP A 44 12.46 7.00 -6.00
C ASP A 44 12.81 5.72 -5.23
N GLY A 45 12.00 5.36 -4.23
CA GLY A 45 12.00 4.08 -3.53
C GLY A 45 11.25 2.95 -4.26
N TRP A 46 10.92 3.13 -5.54
CA TRP A 46 10.30 2.11 -6.42
C TRP A 46 8.89 1.67 -6.03
N MET A 47 8.18 2.50 -5.28
CA MET A 47 6.79 2.28 -4.90
C MET A 47 5.87 3.23 -5.67
N HIS A 48 4.62 2.82 -5.88
CA HIS A 48 3.63 3.69 -6.52
C HIS A 48 3.18 4.82 -5.58
N SER A 49 3.06 6.02 -6.15
CA SER A 49 2.40 7.14 -5.47
C SER A 49 0.89 6.92 -5.38
N VAL A 50 0.29 7.32 -4.24
CA VAL A 50 -1.17 7.34 -4.06
C VAL A 50 -1.82 8.56 -4.71
N ARG A 51 -1.03 9.56 -5.08
CA ARG A 51 -1.53 10.74 -5.79
C ARG A 51 -1.73 10.44 -7.29
N PRO A 52 -2.87 10.82 -7.89
CA PRO A 52 -3.15 10.55 -9.30
C PRO A 52 -2.31 11.40 -10.26
N ASP A 53 -1.81 12.55 -9.80
CA ASP A 53 -1.01 13.48 -10.60
C ASP A 53 0.47 13.05 -10.75
N MET A 54 0.90 12.00 -10.05
CA MET A 54 2.27 11.51 -10.11
C MET A 54 2.48 10.44 -11.20
N PRO A 55 3.68 10.32 -11.76
CA PRO A 55 4.02 9.26 -12.72
C PRO A 55 4.14 7.89 -12.04
N PRO A 56 4.25 6.79 -12.81
CA PRO A 56 4.70 5.52 -12.25
C PRO A 56 6.17 5.60 -11.78
N PRO A 57 6.60 4.75 -10.84
CA PRO A 57 8.01 4.65 -10.45
C PRO A 57 8.86 4.08 -11.60
N GLY A 58 10.18 4.31 -11.55
CA GLY A 58 11.09 3.93 -12.64
C GLY A 58 11.15 2.42 -12.96
N ASN A 59 10.69 1.57 -12.04
CA ASN A 59 10.60 0.12 -12.20
C ASN A 59 9.22 -0.37 -12.68
N ALA A 60 8.27 0.52 -12.96
CA ALA A 60 6.91 0.17 -13.37
C ALA A 60 6.50 0.84 -14.67
N ALA A 61 5.90 0.06 -15.58
CA ALA A 61 5.40 0.57 -16.85
C ALA A 61 4.05 1.32 -16.74
N MET A 62 3.35 1.18 -15.61
CA MET A 62 1.97 1.65 -15.43
C MET A 62 1.77 2.36 -14.10
N LYS A 63 0.92 3.40 -14.13
CA LYS A 63 0.41 4.03 -12.91
C LYS A 63 -0.45 3.06 -12.11
N ILE A 64 -0.55 3.29 -10.81
CA ILE A 64 -1.37 2.46 -9.93
C ILE A 64 -2.85 2.46 -10.33
N THR A 65 -3.36 3.57 -10.86
CA THR A 65 -4.73 3.68 -11.37
C THR A 65 -5.02 2.75 -12.54
N GLU A 66 -4.02 2.45 -13.35
CA GLU A 66 -4.14 1.51 -14.47
C GLU A 66 -4.04 0.07 -13.99
N ILE A 67 -3.14 -0.20 -13.03
CA ILE A 67 -2.99 -1.51 -12.40
C ILE A 67 -4.29 -1.93 -11.68
N ASN A 68 -4.93 -1.00 -10.98
CA ASN A 68 -6.17 -1.25 -10.24
C ASN A 68 -7.34 -1.71 -11.12
N LYS A 69 -7.30 -1.47 -12.44
CA LYS A 69 -8.37 -1.92 -13.36
C LYS A 69 -8.38 -3.44 -13.55
N PHE A 70 -7.26 -4.11 -13.30
CA PHE A 70 -7.10 -5.55 -13.48
C PHE A 70 -6.45 -6.22 -12.27
N ALA A 71 -6.30 -5.51 -11.15
CA ALA A 71 -5.82 -6.08 -9.91
C ALA A 71 -6.80 -7.13 -9.37
N LEU A 72 -6.28 -8.10 -8.63
CA LEU A 72 -7.12 -9.10 -7.96
C LEU A 72 -8.09 -8.42 -6.98
N PRO A 73 -9.36 -8.83 -6.93
CA PRO A 73 -10.34 -8.24 -6.03
C PRO A 73 -10.05 -8.67 -4.58
N MET A 74 -9.42 -7.78 -3.82
CA MET A 74 -9.06 -8.00 -2.42
C MET A 74 -10.05 -7.33 -1.48
N ASP A 75 -10.59 -8.08 -0.52
CA ASP A 75 -11.39 -7.54 0.59
C ASP A 75 -10.47 -7.21 1.79
N TRP A 76 -9.84 -6.03 1.73
CA TRP A 76 -8.92 -5.56 2.76
C TRP A 76 -9.59 -5.40 4.13
N ASP A 77 -10.89 -5.09 4.15
CA ASP A 77 -11.64 -4.92 5.39
C ASP A 77 -11.91 -6.27 6.07
N ALA A 78 -12.28 -7.30 5.30
CA ALA A 78 -12.42 -8.66 5.84
C ALA A 78 -11.08 -9.20 6.35
N ILE A 79 -10.00 -8.99 5.60
CA ILE A 79 -8.65 -9.40 6.03
C ILE A 79 -8.26 -8.71 7.34
N SER A 80 -8.58 -7.41 7.46
CA SER A 80 -8.26 -6.62 8.66
C SER A 80 -9.14 -6.97 9.87
N ARG A 81 -10.41 -7.35 9.65
CA ARG A 81 -11.32 -7.78 10.74
C ARG A 81 -10.98 -9.16 11.29
N GLU A 82 -10.54 -10.07 10.44
CA GLU A 82 -10.39 -11.50 10.78
C GLU A 82 -8.98 -12.05 10.49
N PRO A 83 -7.89 -11.35 10.87
CA PRO A 83 -6.53 -11.71 10.46
C PRO A 83 -6.13 -13.10 10.95
N GLU A 84 -6.59 -13.52 12.13
CA GLU A 84 -6.28 -14.84 12.69
C GLU A 84 -6.94 -15.97 11.90
N LYS A 85 -8.16 -15.79 11.39
CA LYS A 85 -8.81 -16.81 10.55
C LYS A 85 -8.09 -16.97 9.21
N VAL A 86 -7.58 -15.86 8.65
CA VAL A 86 -6.78 -15.89 7.42
C VAL A 86 -5.49 -16.69 7.65
N LYS A 87 -4.77 -16.41 8.75
CA LYS A 87 -3.54 -17.14 9.12
C LYS A 87 -3.82 -18.62 9.39
N GLU A 88 -4.85 -18.95 10.16
CA GLU A 88 -5.22 -20.34 10.46
C GLU A 88 -5.56 -21.13 9.18
N ARG A 89 -6.30 -20.52 8.25
CA ARG A 89 -6.61 -21.15 6.96
C ARG A 89 -5.34 -21.38 6.14
N PHE A 90 -4.41 -20.44 6.14
CA PHE A 90 -3.11 -20.61 5.48
C PHE A 90 -2.34 -21.78 6.08
N ASP A 91 -2.19 -21.81 7.41
CA ASP A 91 -1.46 -22.89 8.12
C ASP A 91 -2.03 -24.27 7.79
N ARG A 92 -3.37 -24.42 7.77
CA ARG A 92 -4.03 -25.70 7.47
C ARG A 92 -3.97 -26.11 6.00
N THR A 93 -3.87 -25.16 5.07
CA THR A 93 -3.98 -25.45 3.63
C THR A 93 -2.62 -25.58 2.96
N VAL A 94 -1.61 -24.87 3.46
CA VAL A 94 -0.30 -24.74 2.82
C VAL A 94 0.80 -25.42 3.62
N LEU A 95 0.76 -25.35 4.95
CA LEU A 95 1.86 -25.81 5.81
C LEU A 95 1.66 -27.20 6.41
N ARG A 96 0.41 -27.64 6.57
CA ARG A 96 0.02 -28.96 7.11
C ARG A 96 -0.69 -29.76 6.05
#